data_AF-A0AAQ3L166-F1
#
_entry.id   AF-A0AAQ3L166-F1
#
_cell.length_a   1.000
_cell.length_b   1.000
_cell.length_c   1.000
_cell.angle_alpha   90.00
_cell.angle_beta   90.00
_cell.angle_gamma   90.00
#
_symmetry.space_group_name_H-M   'P 1'
#
loop_
_entity.id
_entity.type
_entity.pdbx_description
1 polymer ?
#
loop_
_entity_poly.entity_id
_entity_poly.type
_entity_poly.pdbx_seq_one_letter_code
_entity_poly.pdbx_strand_id
1 'polypeptide(L)'
;MAICKVFYKYCSDKSIELQGGNFTLSYETNIPRQTGLSGSSAIICAALNCLLDFYNVRHLVKVEIRPDLILSAEKELGIVAGLQDRVAQVYGGLVYMDFSKEHMDKLGHGLYTPLDIGLLPTLHLIYAENPSDSGKVHSTVRQRWLDGDKFVRSTMEQVAKLAVEGREVLLEKKYNELAMLMNRNFDLRREMFGDDALGSLNIKMIEMARSVGAACKFTGSGGAAVAFCPEGPPQFKILEEACKKEGFMVQEVVFVPSVLSSEDLKTLSH
;
A
#
# COMPACT_ATOMS: atom_id res chain seq x y z
N MET A 1 -9.83 3.68 -19.10
CA MET A 1 -9.59 3.27 -20.51
C MET A 1 -8.53 2.17 -20.64
N ALA A 2 -7.36 2.24 -19.97
CA ALA A 2 -6.38 1.13 -19.97
C ALA A 2 -6.90 -0.17 -19.31
N ILE A 3 -7.58 -0.07 -18.17
CA ILE A 3 -8.13 -1.24 -17.47
C ILE A 3 -9.15 -2.01 -18.30
N CYS A 4 -9.99 -1.34 -19.09
CA CYS A 4 -10.95 -2.00 -19.99
C CYS A 4 -10.23 -2.84 -21.05
N LYS A 5 -9.13 -2.32 -21.62
CA LYS A 5 -8.29 -3.05 -22.58
C LYS A 5 -7.63 -4.27 -21.93
N VAL A 6 -7.03 -4.09 -20.75
CA VAL A 6 -6.38 -5.17 -20.00
C VAL A 6 -7.38 -6.25 -19.62
N PHE A 7 -8.56 -5.86 -19.10
CA PHE A 7 -9.63 -6.77 -18.74
C PHE A 7 -10.14 -7.55 -19.95
N TYR A 8 -10.45 -6.86 -21.06
CA TYR A 8 -10.90 -7.51 -22.30
C TYR A 8 -9.87 -8.51 -22.81
N LYS A 9 -8.58 -8.11 -22.84
CA LYS A 9 -7.48 -8.99 -23.23
C LYS A 9 -7.40 -10.22 -22.33
N TYR A 10 -7.47 -10.03 -21.00
CA TYR A 10 -7.43 -11.14 -20.04
C TYR A 10 -8.58 -12.12 -20.28
N CYS A 11 -9.81 -11.63 -20.44
CA CYS A 11 -10.97 -12.47 -20.72
C CYS A 11 -10.82 -13.23 -22.05
N SER A 12 -10.34 -12.57 -23.10
CA SER A 12 -10.06 -13.22 -24.39
C SER A 12 -9.00 -14.31 -24.27
N ASP A 13 -7.87 -14.03 -23.60
CA ASP A 13 -6.78 -14.98 -23.39
C ASP A 13 -7.20 -16.19 -22.52
N LYS A 14 -8.22 -16.01 -21.66
CA LYS A 14 -8.78 -17.06 -20.79
C LYS A 14 -10.07 -17.69 -21.33
N SER A 15 -10.48 -17.35 -22.56
CA SER A 15 -11.73 -17.82 -23.17
C SER A 15 -12.96 -17.57 -22.29
N ILE A 16 -12.97 -16.44 -21.56
CA ILE A 16 -14.13 -15.95 -20.81
C ILE A 16 -14.99 -15.13 -21.77
N GLU A 17 -16.19 -15.63 -22.10
CA GLU A 17 -17.13 -14.90 -22.94
C GLU A 17 -17.72 -13.70 -22.20
N LEU A 18 -17.58 -12.52 -22.80
CA LEU A 18 -18.18 -11.28 -22.31
C LEU A 18 -19.47 -11.02 -23.10
N GLN A 19 -20.58 -10.84 -22.39
CA GLN A 19 -21.84 -10.49 -23.04
C GLN A 19 -21.72 -9.14 -23.78
N GLY A 20 -22.30 -9.05 -24.98
CA GLY A 20 -22.31 -7.81 -25.75
C GLY A 20 -23.13 -6.72 -25.05
N GLY A 21 -22.68 -5.46 -25.15
CA GLY A 21 -23.40 -4.32 -24.59
C GLY A 21 -22.54 -3.08 -24.50
N ASN A 22 -23.19 -1.91 -24.47
CA ASN A 22 -22.54 -0.64 -24.21
C ASN A 22 -22.65 -0.30 -22.73
N PHE A 23 -21.66 0.42 -22.20
CA PHE A 23 -21.68 0.95 -20.84
C PHE A 23 -21.04 2.34 -20.79
N THR A 24 -21.38 3.08 -19.74
CA THR A 24 -20.73 4.34 -19.37
C THR A 24 -20.01 4.12 -18.04
N LEU A 25 -18.76 4.58 -17.95
CA LEU A 25 -17.98 4.52 -16.72
C LEU A 25 -17.71 5.94 -16.21
N SER A 26 -18.12 6.22 -14.98
CA SER A 26 -17.83 7.45 -14.25
C SER A 26 -17.19 7.11 -12.90
N TYR A 27 -16.49 8.06 -12.29
CA TYR A 27 -15.89 7.88 -10.97
C TYR A 27 -15.89 9.20 -10.19
N GLU A 28 -15.97 9.07 -8.87
CA GLU A 28 -15.76 10.14 -7.90
C GLU A 28 -14.78 9.60 -6.84
N THR A 29 -13.96 10.46 -6.26
CA THR A 29 -12.99 10.07 -5.23
C THR A 29 -12.88 11.14 -4.16
N ASN A 30 -12.86 10.70 -2.91
CA ASN A 30 -12.55 11.53 -1.75
C ASN A 30 -11.07 11.41 -1.32
N ILE A 31 -10.26 10.61 -2.04
CA ILE A 31 -8.83 10.46 -1.75
C ILE A 31 -8.11 11.73 -2.25
N PRO A 32 -7.46 12.51 -1.35
CA PRO A 32 -6.76 13.71 -1.77
C PRO A 32 -5.62 13.38 -2.73
N ARG A 33 -5.32 14.30 -3.66
CA ARG A 33 -4.21 14.11 -4.60
C ARG A 33 -2.87 14.15 -3.86
N GLN A 34 -1.93 13.30 -4.29
CA GLN A 34 -0.52 13.30 -3.86
C GLN A 34 -0.26 13.04 -2.36
N THR A 35 -1.15 12.34 -1.66
CA THR A 35 -0.99 12.01 -0.23
C THR A 35 -0.32 10.66 0.05
N GLY A 36 0.16 9.95 -0.97
CA GLY A 36 0.76 8.63 -0.77
C GLY A 36 -0.25 7.55 -0.32
N LEU A 37 -1.55 7.78 -0.51
CA LEU A 37 -2.66 6.89 -0.16
C LEU A 37 -3.22 6.08 -1.34
N SER A 38 -2.41 5.90 -2.38
CA SER A 38 -2.70 4.99 -3.50
C SER A 38 -4.00 5.29 -4.28
N GLY A 39 -4.37 6.57 -4.39
CA GLY A 39 -5.62 7.00 -5.03
C GLY A 39 -5.77 6.62 -6.51
N SER A 40 -4.67 6.55 -7.28
CA SER A 40 -4.72 6.18 -8.71
C SER A 40 -5.13 4.72 -8.91
N SER A 41 -4.49 3.79 -8.19
CA SER A 41 -4.82 2.37 -8.29
C SER A 41 -6.19 2.06 -7.69
N ALA A 42 -6.65 2.84 -6.71
CA ALA A 42 -7.99 2.68 -6.14
C ALA A 42 -9.09 2.88 -7.20
N ILE A 43 -8.95 3.90 -8.06
CA ILE A 43 -9.89 4.14 -9.17
C ILE A 43 -9.87 2.97 -10.17
N ILE A 44 -8.69 2.43 -10.45
CA ILE A 44 -8.54 1.29 -11.37
C ILE A 44 -9.12 0.01 -10.77
N CYS A 45 -8.91 -0.22 -9.48
CA CYS A 45 -9.49 -1.34 -8.73
C CYS A 45 -11.01 -1.26 -8.72
N ALA A 46 -11.59 -0.08 -8.45
CA ALA A 46 -13.03 0.16 -8.52
C ALA A 46 -13.58 -0.13 -9.92
N ALA A 47 -12.90 0.36 -10.97
CA ALA A 47 -13.30 0.08 -12.35
C ALA A 47 -13.24 -1.42 -12.68
N LEU A 48 -12.21 -2.15 -12.22
CA LEU A 48 -12.14 -3.59 -12.40
C LEU A 48 -13.32 -4.29 -11.71
N ASN A 49 -13.65 -3.93 -10.48
CA ASN A 49 -14.81 -4.48 -9.77
C ASN A 49 -16.12 -4.24 -10.55
N CYS A 50 -16.34 -3.02 -11.05
CA CYS A 50 -17.51 -2.74 -11.90
C CYS A 50 -17.56 -3.61 -13.15
N LEU A 51 -16.42 -3.87 -13.80
CA LEU A 51 -16.36 -4.73 -15.00
C LEU A 51 -16.67 -6.20 -14.66
N LEU A 52 -16.13 -6.71 -13.56
CA LEU A 52 -16.41 -8.08 -13.10
C LEU A 52 -17.91 -8.29 -12.85
N ASP A 53 -18.56 -7.30 -12.23
CA ASP A 53 -19.98 -7.35 -11.89
C ASP A 53 -20.87 -7.10 -13.11
N PHE A 54 -20.53 -6.11 -13.93
CA PHE A 54 -21.29 -5.75 -15.13
C PHE A 54 -21.36 -6.91 -16.13
N TYR A 55 -20.25 -7.63 -16.33
CA TYR A 55 -20.20 -8.80 -17.22
C TYR A 55 -20.57 -10.12 -16.52
N ASN A 56 -20.83 -10.09 -15.20
CA ASN A 56 -21.15 -11.27 -14.40
C ASN A 56 -20.08 -12.38 -14.48
N VAL A 57 -18.80 -12.00 -14.39
CA VAL A 57 -17.64 -12.91 -14.52
C VAL A 57 -16.74 -12.92 -13.27
N ARG A 58 -17.18 -12.35 -12.15
CA ARG A 58 -16.41 -12.28 -10.90
C ARG A 58 -15.86 -13.63 -10.45
N HIS A 59 -16.69 -14.68 -10.42
CA HIS A 59 -16.29 -16.06 -10.11
C HIS A 59 -15.27 -16.67 -11.09
N LEU A 60 -15.10 -16.12 -12.30
CA LEU A 60 -14.14 -16.63 -13.30
C LEU A 60 -12.77 -15.96 -13.19
N VAL A 61 -12.66 -14.86 -12.44
CA VAL A 61 -11.42 -14.11 -12.25
C VAL A 61 -10.96 -14.23 -10.81
N LYS A 62 -10.00 -15.14 -10.59
CA LYS A 62 -9.38 -15.39 -9.29
C LYS A 62 -8.91 -14.10 -8.62
N VAL A 63 -9.20 -13.96 -7.33
CA VAL A 63 -8.87 -12.77 -6.52
C VAL A 63 -7.37 -12.47 -6.59
N GLU A 64 -6.51 -13.49 -6.54
CA GLU A 64 -5.06 -13.37 -6.52
C GLU A 64 -4.48 -12.73 -7.79
N ILE A 65 -5.20 -12.82 -8.92
CA ILE A 65 -4.76 -12.29 -10.22
C ILE A 65 -5.18 -10.83 -10.41
N ARG A 66 -6.21 -10.37 -9.70
CA ARG A 66 -6.75 -9.01 -9.86
C ARG A 66 -5.73 -7.91 -9.59
N PRO A 67 -4.83 -8.02 -8.57
CA PRO A 67 -3.76 -7.05 -8.37
C PRO A 67 -2.87 -6.84 -9.61
N ASP A 68 -2.54 -7.93 -10.32
CA ASP A 68 -1.74 -7.89 -11.55
C ASP A 68 -2.48 -7.25 -12.73
N LEU A 69 -3.80 -7.45 -12.84
CA LEU A 69 -4.61 -6.76 -13.85
C LEU A 69 -4.63 -5.24 -13.63
N ILE A 70 -4.78 -4.82 -12.37
CA ILE A 70 -4.75 -3.40 -11.98
C ILE A 70 -3.36 -2.81 -12.28
N LEU A 71 -2.29 -3.49 -11.87
CA LEU A 71 -0.93 -3.05 -12.14
C LEU A 71 -0.63 -3.00 -13.65
N SER A 72 -1.13 -3.96 -14.42
CA SER A 72 -0.94 -3.99 -15.88
C SER A 72 -1.60 -2.79 -16.56
N ALA A 73 -2.76 -2.35 -16.08
CA ALA A 73 -3.41 -1.14 -16.59
C ALA A 73 -2.58 0.13 -16.36
N GLU A 74 -1.81 0.20 -15.28
CA GLU A 74 -0.90 1.33 -15.03
C GLU A 74 0.37 1.24 -15.87
N LYS A 75 0.89 0.03 -16.10
CA LYS A 75 2.02 -0.19 -17.03
C LYS A 75 1.68 0.24 -18.45
N GLU A 76 0.45 0.01 -18.92
CA GLU A 76 -0.05 0.52 -20.22
C GLU A 76 0.00 2.06 -20.32
N LEU A 77 -0.03 2.76 -19.19
CA LEU A 77 0.09 4.22 -19.10
C LEU A 77 1.53 4.69 -18.85
N GLY A 78 2.50 3.78 -18.85
CA GLY A 78 3.91 4.08 -18.57
C GLY A 78 4.20 4.37 -17.08
N ILE A 79 3.27 4.04 -16.18
CA ILE A 79 3.43 4.29 -14.75
C ILE A 79 4.24 3.17 -14.12
N VAL A 80 5.32 3.53 -13.41
CA VAL A 80 6.13 2.59 -12.63
C VAL A 80 5.53 2.46 -11.23
N ALA A 81 5.01 1.28 -10.89
CA ALA A 81 4.39 0.99 -9.60
C ALA A 81 4.69 -0.44 -9.12
N GLY A 82 4.44 -0.69 -7.83
CA GLY A 82 4.51 -2.00 -7.20
C GLY A 82 3.13 -2.62 -6.95
N LEU A 83 3.11 -3.91 -6.58
CA LEU A 83 1.87 -4.68 -6.38
C LEU A 83 1.12 -4.36 -5.08
N GLN A 84 1.83 -3.97 -4.01
CA GLN A 84 1.29 -3.89 -2.65
C GLN A 84 -0.03 -3.12 -2.53
N ASP A 85 -0.14 -1.95 -3.17
CA ASP A 85 -1.36 -1.13 -3.07
C ASP A 85 -2.56 -1.84 -3.70
N ARG A 86 -2.33 -2.54 -4.82
CA ARG A 86 -3.37 -3.24 -5.56
C ARG A 86 -3.86 -4.45 -4.77
N VAL A 87 -2.94 -5.17 -4.11
CA VAL A 87 -3.30 -6.27 -3.20
C VAL A 87 -4.15 -5.73 -2.05
N ALA A 88 -3.70 -4.69 -1.36
CA ALA A 88 -4.46 -4.08 -0.26
C ALA A 88 -5.86 -3.61 -0.69
N GLN A 89 -5.98 -3.03 -1.89
CA GLN A 89 -7.25 -2.54 -2.44
C GLN A 89 -8.20 -3.67 -2.86
N VAL A 90 -7.67 -4.77 -3.41
CA VAL A 90 -8.47 -5.93 -3.82
C VAL A 90 -9.00 -6.70 -2.62
N TYR A 91 -8.15 -6.92 -1.61
CA TYR A 91 -8.49 -7.73 -0.45
C TYR A 91 -9.24 -6.93 0.64
N GLY A 92 -8.89 -5.65 0.84
CA GLY A 92 -9.32 -4.90 2.01
C GLY A 92 -8.75 -5.49 3.31
N GLY A 93 -9.20 -4.98 4.46
CA GLY A 93 -8.74 -5.47 5.77
C GLY A 93 -7.23 -5.33 5.99
N LEU A 94 -6.67 -6.29 6.73
CA LEU A 94 -5.24 -6.44 6.96
C LEU A 94 -4.73 -7.63 6.15
N VAL A 95 -3.64 -7.43 5.40
CA VAL A 95 -3.07 -8.48 4.53
C VAL A 95 -1.58 -8.55 4.70
N TYR A 96 -1.07 -9.75 4.98
CA TYR A 96 0.34 -10.08 4.86
C TYR A 96 0.63 -10.54 3.43
N MET A 97 1.68 -9.98 2.81
CA MET A 97 1.99 -10.18 1.41
C MET A 97 3.41 -10.72 1.26
N ASP A 98 3.55 -11.86 0.59
CA ASP A 98 4.84 -12.44 0.23
C ASP A 98 5.01 -12.42 -1.30
N PHE A 99 5.93 -11.57 -1.75
CA PHE A 99 6.32 -11.42 -3.16
C PHE A 99 7.65 -12.12 -3.47
N SER A 100 8.02 -13.15 -2.71
CA SER A 100 9.24 -13.92 -2.95
C SER A 100 9.29 -14.43 -4.38
N LYS A 101 10.50 -14.46 -4.95
CA LYS A 101 10.71 -14.91 -6.33
C LYS A 101 10.15 -16.32 -6.55
N GLU A 102 10.28 -17.20 -5.57
CA GLU A 102 9.73 -18.55 -5.62
C GLU A 102 8.22 -18.55 -5.84
N HIS A 103 7.46 -17.81 -5.02
CA HIS A 103 6.00 -17.73 -5.16
C HIS A 103 5.60 -17.06 -6.46
N MET A 104 6.25 -15.94 -6.81
CA MET A 104 5.97 -15.21 -8.05
C MET A 104 6.20 -16.07 -9.29
N ASP A 105 7.32 -16.82 -9.36
CA ASP A 105 7.66 -17.67 -10.51
C ASP A 105 6.72 -18.90 -10.60
N LYS A 106 6.32 -19.46 -9.46
CA LYS A 106 5.48 -20.67 -9.39
C LYS A 106 4.00 -20.39 -9.64
N LEU A 107 3.47 -19.32 -9.05
CA LEU A 107 2.03 -19.01 -9.04
C LEU A 107 1.66 -17.94 -10.08
N GLY A 108 2.63 -17.14 -10.53
CA GLY A 108 2.40 -15.95 -11.36
C GLY A 108 1.88 -14.73 -10.57
N HIS A 109 1.76 -14.85 -9.24
CA HIS A 109 1.34 -13.82 -8.30
C HIS A 109 1.99 -14.06 -6.93
N GLY A 110 1.88 -13.09 -6.02
CA GLY A 110 2.36 -13.25 -4.64
C GLY A 110 1.42 -14.11 -3.79
N LEU A 111 1.90 -14.54 -2.62
CA LEU A 111 1.07 -15.18 -1.61
C LEU A 111 0.45 -14.08 -0.72
N TYR A 112 -0.87 -14.04 -0.65
CA TYR A 112 -1.61 -13.01 0.07
C TYR A 112 -2.40 -13.66 1.20
N THR A 113 -2.06 -13.35 2.45
CA THR A 113 -2.69 -13.91 3.64
C THR A 113 -3.49 -12.84 4.37
N PRO A 114 -4.83 -12.86 4.29
CA PRO A 114 -5.68 -12.02 5.12
C PRO A 114 -5.44 -12.31 6.60
N LEU A 115 -5.40 -11.25 7.41
CA LEU A 115 -5.27 -11.31 8.86
C LEU A 115 -6.44 -10.57 9.51
N ASP A 116 -6.65 -10.85 10.80
CA ASP A 116 -7.66 -10.15 11.59
C ASP A 116 -7.25 -8.69 11.83
N ILE A 117 -8.14 -7.75 11.51
CA ILE A 117 -7.94 -6.31 11.76
C ILE A 117 -7.87 -6.00 13.26
N GLY A 118 -8.44 -6.86 14.12
CA GLY A 118 -8.35 -6.76 15.58
C GLY A 118 -6.95 -6.98 16.15
N LEU A 119 -5.97 -7.34 15.29
CA LEU A 119 -4.55 -7.37 15.65
C LEU A 119 -3.91 -5.98 15.62
N LEU A 120 -4.50 -5.01 14.92
CA LEU A 120 -3.91 -3.68 14.76
C LEU A 120 -4.13 -2.84 16.03
N PRO A 121 -3.09 -2.14 16.53
CA PRO A 121 -3.29 -1.11 17.53
C PRO A 121 -3.98 0.12 16.91
N THR A 122 -4.41 1.07 17.73
CA THR A 122 -4.84 2.39 17.24
C THR A 122 -3.69 3.07 16.51
N LEU A 123 -3.92 3.40 15.24
CA LEU A 123 -2.96 4.11 14.38
C LEU A 123 -3.52 5.48 14.03
N HIS A 124 -2.62 6.40 13.71
CA HIS A 124 -2.97 7.77 13.31
C HIS A 124 -2.31 8.10 11.98
N LEU A 125 -3.05 8.72 11.09
CA LEU A 125 -2.56 9.25 9.83
C LEU A 125 -2.12 10.70 10.03
N ILE A 126 -0.90 11.03 9.61
CA ILE A 126 -0.36 12.38 9.59
C ILE A 126 -0.12 12.77 8.13
N TYR A 127 -0.56 13.96 7.71
CA TYR A 127 -0.36 14.44 6.35
C TYR A 127 -0.35 15.97 6.27
N ALA A 128 0.18 16.51 5.17
CA ALA A 128 0.11 17.94 4.86
C ALA A 128 -1.02 18.19 3.84
N GLU A 129 -1.82 19.25 4.02
CA GLU A 129 -2.91 19.58 3.08
C GLU A 129 -2.38 20.01 1.70
N ASN A 130 -1.21 20.67 1.67
CA ASN A 130 -0.51 21.09 0.46
C ASN A 130 0.87 20.41 0.42
N PRO A 131 0.95 19.12 0.03
CA PRO A 131 2.23 18.48 -0.13
C PRO A 131 3.03 19.27 -1.18
N SER A 132 4.18 19.81 -0.79
CA SER A 132 5.09 20.41 -1.76
C SER A 132 5.59 19.33 -2.70
N ASP A 133 5.87 19.68 -3.96
CA ASP A 133 6.45 18.81 -4.99
C ASP A 133 7.85 18.25 -4.65
N SER A 134 8.30 18.40 -3.40
CA SER A 134 9.65 18.12 -2.90
C SER A 134 10.04 16.63 -2.86
N GLY A 135 9.17 15.72 -3.33
CA GLY A 135 9.49 14.31 -3.58
C GLY A 135 9.73 13.96 -5.06
N LYS A 136 9.73 14.95 -5.97
CA LYS A 136 9.98 14.76 -7.41
C LYS A 136 11.46 14.56 -7.77
N VAL A 137 12.36 14.44 -6.80
CA VAL A 137 13.74 14.03 -7.10
C VAL A 137 13.71 12.57 -7.50
N HIS A 138 14.06 12.27 -8.75
CA HIS A 138 14.14 10.91 -9.25
C HIS A 138 15.14 10.10 -8.41
N SER A 139 14.62 9.26 -7.49
CA SER A 139 15.48 8.35 -6.74
C SER A 139 16.07 7.30 -7.69
N THR A 140 17.38 7.09 -7.63
CA THR A 140 18.07 6.09 -8.45
C THR A 140 18.03 4.69 -7.85
N VAL A 141 17.32 4.49 -6.72
CA VAL A 141 17.29 3.23 -5.96
C VAL A 141 16.96 2.02 -6.84
N ARG A 142 15.97 2.15 -7.74
CA ARG A 142 15.61 1.07 -8.68
C ARG A 142 16.76 0.76 -9.64
N GLN A 143 17.42 1.78 -10.20
CA GLN A 143 18.54 1.58 -11.11
C GLN A 143 19.73 0.94 -10.39
N ARG A 144 20.09 1.45 -9.20
CA ARG A 144 21.12 0.88 -8.34
C ARG A 144 20.87 -0.59 -8.01
N TRP A 145 19.63 -0.96 -7.72
CA TRP A 145 19.24 -2.36 -7.51
C TRP A 145 19.51 -3.24 -8.75
N LEU A 146 19.10 -2.76 -9.94
CA LEU A 146 19.33 -3.45 -11.22
C LEU A 146 20.83 -3.59 -11.52
N ASP A 147 21.61 -2.56 -11.23
CA ASP A 147 23.06 -2.52 -11.42
C ASP A 147 23.84 -3.39 -10.42
N GLY A 148 23.16 -3.95 -9.42
CA GLY A 148 23.79 -4.84 -8.45
C GLY A 148 24.44 -4.15 -7.25
N ASP A 149 24.01 -2.92 -6.93
CA ASP A 149 24.44 -2.22 -5.72
C ASP A 149 24.19 -3.08 -4.48
N LYS A 150 25.27 -3.53 -3.84
CA LYS A 150 25.25 -4.41 -2.67
C LYS A 150 24.54 -3.78 -1.48
N PHE A 151 24.72 -2.48 -1.27
CA PHE A 151 24.09 -1.77 -0.17
C PHE A 151 22.57 -1.76 -0.37
N VAL A 152 22.09 -1.31 -1.54
CA VAL A 152 20.65 -1.29 -1.83
C VAL A 152 20.03 -2.69 -1.73
N ARG A 153 20.71 -3.72 -2.24
CA ARG A 153 20.22 -5.10 -2.15
C ARG A 153 20.12 -5.61 -0.70
N SER A 154 21.19 -5.45 0.08
CA SER A 154 21.21 -5.86 1.49
C SER A 154 20.21 -5.09 2.36
N THR A 155 19.97 -3.82 2.05
CA THR A 155 19.00 -3.02 2.80
C THR A 155 17.56 -3.39 2.44
N MET A 156 17.29 -3.72 1.18
CA MET A 156 16.00 -4.30 0.77
C MET A 156 15.72 -5.65 1.41
N GLU A 157 16.73 -6.52 1.55
CA GLU A 157 16.60 -7.78 2.30
C GLU A 157 16.23 -7.52 3.77
N GLN A 158 16.85 -6.53 4.41
CA GLN A 158 16.47 -6.11 5.76
C GLN A 158 15.03 -5.59 5.82
N VAL A 159 14.61 -4.76 4.86
CA VAL A 159 13.21 -4.27 4.78
C VAL A 159 12.23 -5.43 4.67
N ALA A 160 12.53 -6.45 3.86
CA ALA A 160 11.71 -7.65 3.74
C ALA A 160 11.65 -8.44 5.06
N LYS A 161 12.78 -8.58 5.75
CA LYS A 161 12.85 -9.23 7.07
C LYS A 161 11.97 -8.54 8.12
N LEU A 162 11.95 -7.21 8.13
CA LEU A 162 11.07 -6.45 9.04
C LEU A 162 9.58 -6.76 8.82
N ALA A 163 9.16 -7.10 7.59
CA ALA A 163 7.77 -7.49 7.33
C ALA A 163 7.44 -8.88 7.92
N VAL A 164 8.39 -9.82 7.83
CA VAL A 164 8.28 -11.15 8.45
C VAL A 164 8.20 -11.02 9.97
N GLU A 165 9.16 -10.32 10.58
CA GLU A 165 9.20 -10.06 12.04
C GLU A 165 7.96 -9.27 12.50
N GLY A 166 7.54 -8.28 11.70
CA GLY A 166 6.36 -7.47 11.99
C GLY A 166 5.07 -8.28 12.04
N ARG A 167 4.94 -9.32 11.20
CA ARG A 167 3.80 -10.24 11.26
C ARG A 167 3.78 -11.01 12.58
N GLU A 168 4.92 -11.56 13.01
CA GLU A 168 5.02 -12.33 14.27
C GLU A 168 4.69 -11.45 15.48
N VAL A 169 5.32 -10.28 15.56
CA VAL A 169 5.07 -9.28 16.60
C VAL A 169 3.61 -8.84 16.65
N LEU A 170 2.97 -8.67 15.49
CA LEU A 170 1.56 -8.29 15.41
C LEU A 170 0.62 -9.41 15.87
N LEU A 171 0.90 -10.65 15.48
CA LEU A 171 0.15 -11.84 15.93
C LEU A 171 0.25 -12.03 17.45
N GLU A 172 1.42 -11.75 18.02
CA GLU A 172 1.68 -11.83 19.46
C GLU A 172 1.29 -10.55 20.23
N LYS A 173 0.78 -9.52 19.52
CA LYS A 173 0.39 -8.21 20.08
C LYS A 173 1.52 -7.50 20.86
N LYS A 174 2.77 -7.71 20.46
CA LYS A 174 3.95 -7.10 21.08
C LYS A 174 4.19 -5.68 20.55
N TYR A 175 3.27 -4.76 20.86
CA TYR A 175 3.24 -3.45 20.18
C TYR A 175 4.47 -2.55 20.42
N ASN A 176 5.20 -2.74 21.52
CA ASN A 176 6.48 -2.03 21.72
C ASN A 176 7.53 -2.44 20.67
N GLU A 177 7.54 -3.73 20.29
CA GLU A 177 8.41 -4.22 19.22
C GLU A 177 7.90 -3.75 17.86
N LEU A 178 6.59 -3.68 17.66
CA LEU A 178 5.99 -3.12 16.45
C LEU A 178 6.44 -1.67 16.23
N ALA A 179 6.44 -0.86 17.30
CA ALA A 179 6.92 0.52 17.30
C ALA A 179 8.39 0.61 16.83
N MET A 180 9.26 -0.27 17.33
CA MET A 180 10.66 -0.34 16.92
C MET A 180 10.81 -0.73 15.44
N LEU A 181 10.06 -1.73 14.97
CA LEU A 181 10.09 -2.19 13.58
C LEU A 181 9.56 -1.12 12.61
N MET A 182 8.50 -0.39 13.00
CA MET A 182 7.99 0.74 12.23
C MET A 182 9.06 1.81 12.03
N ASN A 183 9.76 2.17 13.11
CA ASN A 183 10.82 3.17 13.03
C ASN A 183 11.99 2.69 12.16
N ARG A 184 12.47 1.46 12.40
CA ARG A 184 13.57 0.88 11.63
C ARG A 184 13.24 0.79 10.14
N ASN A 185 11.99 0.51 9.78
CA ASN A 185 11.58 0.47 8.37
C ASN A 185 11.78 1.81 7.66
N PHE A 186 11.44 2.93 8.32
CA PHE A 186 11.68 4.26 7.76
C PHE A 186 13.18 4.60 7.74
N ASP A 187 13.94 4.21 8.76
CA ASP A 187 15.38 4.48 8.81
C ASP A 187 16.10 3.82 7.63
N LEU A 188 15.81 2.54 7.37
CA LEU A 188 16.32 1.82 6.20
C LEU A 188 15.92 2.52 4.89
N ARG A 189 14.68 2.99 4.79
CA ARG A 189 14.21 3.76 3.62
C ARG A 189 15.03 5.03 3.44
N ARG A 190 15.26 5.80 4.50
CA ARG A 190 16.06 7.02 4.48
C ARG A 190 17.52 6.74 4.09
N GLU A 191 18.10 5.68 4.63
CA GLU A 191 19.45 5.20 4.26
C GLU A 191 19.58 4.91 2.75
N MET A 192 18.57 4.30 2.12
CA MET A 192 18.62 3.97 0.69
C MET A 192 18.30 5.14 -0.24
N PHE A 193 17.26 5.91 0.08
CA PHE A 193 16.73 6.94 -0.80
C PHE A 193 17.48 8.27 -0.63
N GLY A 194 17.96 8.57 0.58
CA GLY A 194 18.57 9.84 0.93
C GLY A 194 17.55 10.96 1.15
N ASP A 195 17.97 11.99 1.87
CA ASP A 195 17.08 13.06 2.33
C ASP A 195 16.50 13.88 1.18
N ASP A 196 17.27 14.11 0.12
CA ASP A 196 16.83 14.84 -1.07
C ASP A 196 15.66 14.14 -1.78
N ALA A 197 15.69 12.81 -1.85
CA ALA A 197 14.62 12.04 -2.48
C ALA A 197 13.38 11.91 -1.59
N LEU A 198 13.56 11.88 -0.27
CA LEU A 198 12.45 11.80 0.67
C LEU A 198 11.78 13.17 0.90
N GLY A 199 12.51 14.27 0.74
CA GLY A 199 12.02 15.62 0.92
C GLY A 199 11.97 16.05 2.38
N SER A 200 12.45 17.27 2.66
CA SER A 200 12.58 17.81 4.02
C SER A 200 11.26 17.89 4.79
N LEU A 201 10.14 18.19 4.12
CA LEU A 201 8.82 18.23 4.74
C LEU A 201 8.37 16.86 5.25
N ASN A 202 8.61 15.80 4.46
CA ASN A 202 8.22 14.45 4.85
C ASN A 202 9.11 13.93 5.99
N ILE A 203 10.41 14.24 5.96
CA ILE A 203 11.32 13.89 7.07
C ILE A 203 10.90 14.60 8.34
N LYS A 204 10.61 15.91 8.26
CA LYS A 204 10.13 16.71 9.40
C LYS A 204 8.86 16.13 10.01
N MET A 205 7.93 15.62 9.20
CA MET A 205 6.72 14.94 9.66
C MET A 205 7.03 13.70 10.51
N ILE A 206 7.98 12.87 10.07
CA ILE A 206 8.39 11.68 10.81
C ILE A 206 9.13 12.03 12.10
N GLU A 207 10.12 12.92 12.02
CA GLU A 207 10.94 13.30 13.17
C GLU A 207 10.12 14.02 14.24
N MET A 208 9.15 14.84 13.85
CA MET A 208 8.21 15.47 14.78
C MET A 208 7.41 14.41 15.54
N ALA A 209 6.82 13.44 14.86
CA ALA A 209 6.05 12.38 15.52
C ALA A 209 6.94 11.56 16.48
N ARG A 210 8.18 11.27 16.08
CA ARG A 210 9.15 10.58 16.93
C ARG A 210 9.63 11.40 18.13
N SER A 211 9.67 12.73 18.01
CA SER A 211 10.08 13.62 19.10
C SER A 211 9.16 13.55 20.33
N VAL A 212 7.92 13.10 20.15
CA VAL A 212 6.93 12.87 21.22
C VAL A 212 6.83 11.40 21.64
N GLY A 213 7.76 10.56 21.17
CA GLY A 213 7.85 9.13 21.46
C GLY A 213 6.94 8.22 20.61
N ALA A 214 6.21 8.76 19.62
CA ALA A 214 5.41 7.94 18.72
C ALA A 214 6.32 7.23 17.71
N ALA A 215 6.00 5.98 17.36
CA ALA A 215 6.61 5.33 16.20
C ALA A 215 5.96 5.86 14.93
N CYS A 216 6.76 6.17 13.92
CA CYS A 216 6.26 6.80 12.71
C CYS A 216 7.05 6.38 11.47
N LYS A 217 6.31 6.09 10.39
CA LYS A 217 6.87 5.75 9.07
C LYS A 217 5.93 6.21 7.95
N PHE A 218 6.42 6.25 6.72
CA PHE A 218 5.57 6.54 5.56
C PHE A 218 4.49 5.48 5.35
N THR A 219 3.33 5.93 4.87
CA THR A 219 2.26 5.06 4.34
C THR A 219 2.60 4.53 2.95
N GLY A 220 3.39 5.27 2.17
CA GLY A 220 3.77 4.94 0.81
C GLY A 220 5.04 5.66 0.36
N SER A 221 4.98 6.34 -0.78
CA SER A 221 6.14 7.04 -1.36
C SER A 221 6.51 8.36 -0.67
N GLY A 222 5.57 8.97 0.07
CA GLY A 222 5.70 10.26 0.76
C GLY A 222 4.34 10.99 0.80
N GLY A 223 4.29 12.17 1.42
CA GLY A 223 3.07 13.00 1.53
C GLY A 223 2.16 12.66 2.72
N ALA A 224 2.28 11.46 3.27
CA ALA A 224 1.64 11.06 4.51
C ALA A 224 2.49 10.04 5.28
N ALA A 225 2.23 9.97 6.58
CA ALA A 225 2.85 9.04 7.51
C ALA A 225 1.79 8.36 8.39
N VAL A 226 2.10 7.15 8.83
CA VAL A 226 1.32 6.44 9.84
C VAL A 226 2.11 6.44 11.15
N ALA A 227 1.43 6.84 12.23
CA ALA A 227 1.97 6.95 13.56
C ALA A 227 1.27 5.98 14.52
N PHE A 228 2.05 5.37 15.40
CA PHE A 228 1.59 4.54 16.50
C PHE A 228 2.08 5.17 17.82
N CYS A 229 1.15 5.38 18.76
CA CYS A 229 1.45 5.93 20.08
C CYS A 229 1.47 4.80 21.13
N PRO A 230 2.64 4.20 21.46
CA PRO A 230 2.72 3.10 22.42
C PRO A 230 2.25 3.45 23.84
N GLU A 231 2.29 4.73 24.21
CA GLU A 231 1.79 5.20 25.52
C GLU A 231 0.29 5.56 25.49
N GLY A 232 -0.38 5.33 24.36
CA GLY A 232 -1.83 5.49 24.22
C GLY A 232 -2.32 6.94 24.13
N PRO A 233 -3.57 7.22 24.55
CA PRO A 233 -4.23 8.51 24.35
C PRO A 233 -3.48 9.75 24.89
N PRO A 234 -2.77 9.71 26.04
CA PRO A 234 -1.99 10.86 26.50
C PRO A 234 -0.92 11.29 25.51
N GLN A 235 -0.17 10.34 24.94
CA GLN A 235 0.85 10.62 23.93
C GLN A 235 0.23 11.10 22.62
N PHE A 236 -0.94 10.56 22.24
CA PHE A 236 -1.67 11.06 21.07
C PHE A 236 -2.02 12.55 21.19
N LYS A 237 -2.42 13.04 22.37
CA LYS A 237 -2.68 14.48 22.57
C LYS A 237 -1.43 15.33 22.32
N ILE A 238 -0.27 14.88 22.80
CA ILE A 238 1.00 15.57 22.58
C ILE A 238 1.36 15.55 21.08
N LEU A 239 1.15 14.41 20.41
CA LEU A 239 1.33 14.28 18.96
C LEU A 239 0.43 15.24 18.18
N GLU A 240 -0.85 15.34 18.55
CA GLU A 240 -1.83 16.21 17.91
C GLU A 240 -1.44 17.69 18.04
N GLU A 241 -1.06 18.13 19.24
CA GLU A 241 -0.58 19.49 19.48
C GLU A 241 0.70 19.80 18.67
N ALA A 242 1.64 18.86 18.62
CA ALA A 242 2.87 18.99 17.85
C ALA A 242 2.59 19.06 16.33
N CYS A 243 1.70 18.21 15.81
CA CYS A 243 1.26 18.24 14.42
C CYS A 243 0.66 19.60 14.06
N LYS A 244 -0.29 20.08 14.88
CA LYS A 244 -0.99 21.34 14.67
C LYS A 244 -0.04 22.53 14.66
N LYS A 245 0.95 22.56 15.55
CA LYS A 245 1.97 23.61 15.61
C LYS A 245 2.82 23.69 14.33
N GLU A 246 3.11 22.53 13.73
CA GLU A 246 3.91 22.42 12.52
C GLU A 246 3.07 22.48 11.22
N GLY A 247 1.75 22.64 11.32
CA GLY A 247 0.83 22.73 10.18
C GLY A 247 0.50 21.38 9.54
N PHE A 248 0.68 20.27 10.26
CA PHE A 248 0.25 18.95 9.83
C PHE A 248 -1.15 18.62 10.35
N MET A 249 -1.90 17.88 9.54
CA MET A 249 -3.17 17.29 9.92
C MET A 249 -2.91 15.91 10.53
N VAL A 250 -3.66 15.56 11.56
CA VAL A 250 -3.65 14.22 12.17
C VAL A 250 -5.08 13.70 12.28
N GLN A 251 -5.27 12.42 11.98
CA GLN A 251 -6.56 11.73 12.11
C GLN A 251 -6.35 10.30 12.61
N GLU A 252 -7.25 9.79 13.45
CA GLU A 252 -7.27 8.37 13.81
C GLU A 252 -7.65 7.52 12.59
N VAL A 253 -6.94 6.41 12.38
CA VAL A 253 -7.19 5.49 11.27
C VAL A 253 -8.37 4.59 11.63
N VAL A 254 -9.41 4.62 10.78
CA VAL A 254 -10.53 3.68 10.85
C VAL A 254 -10.23 2.50 9.94
N PHE A 255 -10.03 1.32 10.51
CA PHE A 255 -9.83 0.10 9.73
C PHE A 255 -11.16 -0.44 9.21
N VAL A 256 -11.18 -0.75 7.90
CA VAL A 256 -12.32 -1.38 7.24
C VAL A 256 -12.01 -2.88 7.09
N PRO A 257 -12.97 -3.79 7.33
CA PRO A 257 -12.76 -5.23 7.13
C PRO A 257 -12.47 -5.58 5.66
N SER A 258 -12.18 -6.86 5.41
CA SER A 258 -12.06 -7.38 4.05
C SER A 258 -13.28 -7.02 3.20
N VAL A 259 -13.03 -6.62 1.96
CA VAL A 259 -14.08 -6.28 0.98
C VAL A 259 -14.39 -7.46 0.05
N LEU A 260 -13.75 -8.61 0.26
CA LEU A 260 -14.01 -9.83 -0.50
C LEU A 260 -15.41 -10.37 -0.20
N SER A 261 -16.20 -10.57 -1.25
CA SER A 261 -17.50 -11.22 -1.16
C SER A 261 -17.39 -12.73 -0.95
N SER A 262 -18.51 -13.38 -0.63
CA SER A 262 -18.57 -14.84 -0.57
C SER A 262 -18.30 -15.52 -1.92
N GLU A 263 -18.56 -14.83 -3.05
CA GLU A 263 -18.18 -15.29 -4.39
C GLU A 263 -16.66 -15.19 -4.57
N ASP A 264 -16.04 -14.09 -4.13
CA ASP A 264 -14.59 -13.90 -4.22
C ASP A 264 -13.82 -14.98 -3.44
N LEU A 265 -14.27 -15.31 -2.22
CA LEU A 265 -13.65 -16.33 -1.39
C LEU A 265 -13.66 -17.72 -2.04
N LYS A 266 -14.65 -18.04 -2.89
CA LYS A 266 -14.71 -19.31 -3.63
C LYS A 266 -13.67 -19.40 -4.74
N THR A 267 -13.12 -18.27 -5.17
CA THR A 267 -12.12 -18.24 -6.26
C THR A 267 -10.68 -18.35 -5.74
N LEU A 268 -10.47 -18.19 -4.43
CA LEU A 268 -9.15 -18.35 -3.82
C LEU A 268 -8.66 -19.77 -4.00
N SER A 269 -7.38 -19.90 -4.33
CA SER A 269 -6.66 -21.16 -4.34
C SER A 269 -6.55 -21.73 -2.92
N HIS A 270 -6.94 -22.99 -2.76
CA HIS A 270 -6.72 -23.79 -1.55
C HIS A 270 -5.30 -24.36 -1.53
#